data_AF-A0A1H8NSQ2-F1
#
_entry.id   AF-A0A1H8NSQ2-F1
#
_cell.length_a   1.000
_cell.length_b   1.000
_cell.length_c   1.000
_cell.angle_alpha   90.00
_cell.angle_beta   90.00
_cell.angle_gamma   90.00
#
_symmetry.space_group_name_H-M   'P 1'
#
loop_
_entity.id
_entity.type
_entity.pdbx_description
1 polymer ?
#
loop_
_entity_poly.entity_id
_entity_poly.type
_entity_poly.pdbx_seq_one_letter_code
_entity_poly.pdbx_strand_id
1 'polypeptide(L)'
;MTASPEQSLWQDVLMRAITDARLQPPRKPLGENAVSEALDARRYLTTPSKDLAMVCMFAGVDMDALVDRMRVQVARAPKVG
;
A
#
# COMPACT_ATOMS: atom_id res chain seq x y z
N MET A 1 20.77 -11.95 -4.67
CA MET A 1 21.30 -11.06 -3.63
C MET A 1 20.22 -10.96 -2.56
N THR A 2 20.51 -11.35 -1.32
CA THR A 2 19.57 -11.21 -0.19
C THR A 2 19.54 -9.74 0.26
N ALA A 3 18.34 -9.21 0.53
CA ALA A 3 18.18 -7.84 1.02
C ALA A 3 18.92 -7.64 2.36
N SER A 4 19.43 -6.44 2.62
CA SER A 4 20.00 -6.10 3.93
C SER A 4 18.90 -6.15 5.00
N PRO A 5 19.24 -6.36 6.29
CA PRO A 5 18.23 -6.35 7.37
C PRO A 5 17.39 -5.07 7.41
N GLU A 6 18.01 -3.92 7.14
CA GLU A 6 17.33 -2.63 7.07
C GLU A 6 16.35 -2.56 5.88
N GLN A 7 16.79 -3.00 4.69
CA GLN A 7 15.91 -3.05 3.52
C GLN A 7 14.72 -3.98 3.75
N SER A 8 14.91 -5.11 4.44
CA SER A 8 13.84 -6.02 4.82
C SER A 8 12.80 -5.34 5.73
N LEU A 9 13.23 -4.51 6.68
CA LEU A 9 12.31 -3.73 7.53
C LEU A 9 11.48 -2.75 6.70
N TRP A 10 12.09 -2.07 5.74
CA TRP A 10 11.37 -1.15 4.86
C TRP A 10 10.43 -1.87 3.89
N GLN A 11 10.79 -3.08 3.46
CA GLN A 11 9.87 -3.95 2.71
C GLN A 11 8.67 -4.36 3.57
N ASP A 12 8.87 -4.68 4.85
CA ASP A 12 7.77 -5.00 5.76
C ASP A 12 6.84 -3.80 5.99
N VAL A 13 7.39 -2.58 6.13
CA VAL A 13 6.61 -1.34 6.22
C VAL A 13 5.75 -1.16 4.96
N LEU A 14 6.35 -1.33 3.77
CA LEU A 14 5.62 -1.20 2.51
C LEU A 14 4.54 -2.28 2.35
N MET A 15 4.86 -3.53 2.70
CA MET A 15 3.91 -4.65 2.67
C MET A 15 2.75 -4.44 3.64
N ARG A 16 3.01 -3.80 4.79
CA ARG A 16 1.96 -3.45 5.74
C ARG A 16 0.99 -2.44 5.13
N ALA A 17 1.50 -1.37 4.51
CA ALA A 17 0.66 -0.39 3.83
C ALA A 17 -0.21 -1.03 2.71
N ILE A 18 0.37 -1.95 1.94
CA ILE A 18 -0.36 -2.71 0.91
C ILE A 18 -1.47 -3.56 1.52
N THR A 19 -1.21 -4.19 2.67
CA THR A 19 -2.21 -4.99 3.40
C THR A 19 -3.34 -4.11 3.94
N ASP A 20 -2.99 -2.97 4.54
CA ASP A 20 -3.95 -2.03 5.12
C ASP A 20 -4.84 -1.38 4.05
N ALA A 21 -4.38 -1.28 2.80
CA ALA A 21 -5.20 -0.82 1.66
C ALA A 21 -6.39 -1.75 1.34
N ARG A 22 -6.44 -2.96 1.91
CA ARG A 22 -7.57 -3.91 1.83
C ARG A 22 -8.18 -3.96 0.43
N LEU A 23 -7.35 -4.29 -0.56
CA LEU A 23 -7.74 -4.37 -1.98
C LEU A 23 -8.62 -5.59 -2.28
N GLN A 24 -8.77 -6.49 -1.31
CA GLN A 24 -9.66 -7.64 -1.36
C GLN A 24 -10.93 -7.39 -0.53
N PRO A 25 -12.09 -7.95 -0.93
CA PRO A 25 -13.31 -7.85 -0.15
C PRO A 25 -13.09 -8.42 1.26
N PRO A 26 -13.44 -7.67 2.32
CA PRO A 26 -13.33 -8.19 3.67
C PRO A 26 -14.36 -9.33 3.86
N ARG A 27 -13.96 -10.42 4.53
CA ARG A 27 -14.86 -11.56 4.82
C ARG A 27 -15.99 -11.22 5.79
N LYS A 28 -15.90 -10.07 6.46
CA LYS A 28 -16.87 -9.53 7.43
C LYS A 28 -17.04 -8.03 7.19
N PRO A 29 -18.19 -7.43 7.57
CA PRO A 29 -18.35 -5.98 7.57
C PRO A 29 -17.23 -5.32 8.37
N LEU A 30 -16.58 -4.32 7.78
CA LEU A 30 -15.55 -3.53 8.46
C LEU A 30 -16.26 -2.47 9.31
N GLY A 31 -15.70 -2.17 10.49
CA GLY A 31 -16.09 -0.97 11.22
C GLY A 31 -15.64 0.29 10.47
N GLU A 32 -16.26 1.43 10.74
CA GLU A 32 -16.00 2.70 10.06
C GLU A 32 -14.50 3.09 10.06
N ASN A 33 -13.83 2.92 11.21
CA ASN A 33 -12.38 3.17 11.31
C ASN A 33 -11.56 2.31 10.34
N ALA A 34 -11.92 1.04 10.18
CA ALA A 34 -11.22 0.13 9.28
C ALA A 34 -11.50 0.42 7.79
N VAL A 35 -12.61 1.09 7.48
CA VAL A 35 -12.88 1.62 6.13
C VAL A 35 -12.04 2.86 5.87
N SER A 36 -11.99 3.80 6.83
CA SER A 36 -11.17 5.01 6.72
C SER A 36 -9.69 4.68 6.55
N GLU A 37 -9.15 3.81 7.41
CA GLU A 37 -7.76 3.33 7.33
C GLU A 37 -7.44 2.71 5.97
N ALA A 38 -8.37 1.94 5.40
CA ALA A 38 -8.19 1.35 4.08
C ALA A 38 -8.18 2.38 2.95
N LEU A 39 -9.05 3.39 3.03
CA LEU A 39 -9.07 4.50 2.07
C LEU A 39 -7.79 5.33 2.14
N ASP A 40 -7.28 5.60 3.35
CA ASP A 40 -6.04 6.33 3.55
C ASP A 40 -4.84 5.55 3.02
N ALA A 41 -4.75 4.25 3.30
CA ALA A 41 -3.70 3.38 2.77
C ALA A 41 -3.75 3.26 1.24
N ARG A 42 -4.95 3.18 0.64
CA ARG A 42 -5.11 3.25 -0.83
C ARG A 42 -4.58 4.57 -1.37
N ARG A 43 -4.99 5.69 -0.77
CA ARG A 43 -4.55 7.03 -1.19
C ARG A 43 -3.04 7.18 -1.11
N TYR A 44 -2.44 6.72 -0.03
CA TYR A 44 -0.99 6.72 0.18
C TYR A 44 -0.26 5.96 -0.94
N LEU A 45 -0.75 4.78 -1.32
CA LEU A 45 -0.13 3.93 -2.35
C LEU A 45 -0.41 4.38 -3.80
N THR A 46 -1.43 5.20 -4.05
CA THR A 46 -1.79 5.64 -5.41
C THR A 46 -1.38 7.09 -5.73
N THR A 47 -0.86 7.82 -4.73
CA THR A 47 -0.49 9.23 -4.85
C THR A 47 1.01 9.38 -4.58
N PRO A 48 1.81 9.77 -5.58
CA PRO A 48 3.22 10.08 -5.35
C PRO A 48 3.39 11.11 -4.24
N SER A 49 4.30 10.85 -3.31
CA SER A 49 4.60 11.73 -2.17
C SER A 49 6.05 11.55 -1.74
N LYS A 50 6.60 12.53 -1.01
CA LYS A 50 7.97 12.46 -0.47
C LYS A 50 8.16 11.25 0.44
N ASP A 51 7.17 10.98 1.29
CA ASP A 51 7.23 9.87 2.24
C ASP A 51 7.19 8.52 1.52
N LEU A 52 6.32 8.38 0.50
CA LEU A 52 6.28 7.16 -0.32
C LEU A 52 7.59 6.97 -1.09
N ALA A 53 8.15 8.03 -1.66
CA ALA A 53 9.44 7.97 -2.36
C ALA A 53 10.56 7.48 -1.43
N MET A 54 10.60 7.98 -0.20
CA MET A 54 11.56 7.57 0.81
C MET A 54 11.40 6.09 1.20
N VAL A 55 10.17 5.64 1.48
CA VAL A 55 9.90 4.22 1.79
C VAL A 55 10.29 3.31 0.63
N CYS A 56 9.92 3.66 -0.60
CA CYS A 56 10.25 2.88 -1.79
C CYS A 56 11.76 2.81 -2.02
N MET A 57 12.47 3.93 -1.88
CA MET A 57 13.93 4.00 -1.98
C MET A 57 14.61 3.03 -1.00
N PHE A 58 14.22 3.04 0.28
CA PHE A 58 14.83 2.16 1.28
C PHE A 58 14.39 0.70 1.17
N ALA A 59 13.20 0.43 0.63
CA ALA A 59 12.74 -0.93 0.33
C ALA A 59 13.38 -1.51 -0.95
N GLY A 60 14.05 -0.68 -1.75
CA GLY A 60 14.58 -1.07 -3.06
C GLY A 60 13.47 -1.31 -4.10
N VAL A 61 12.41 -0.51 -4.04
CA VAL A 61 11.23 -0.59 -4.91
C VAL A 61 11.15 0.68 -5.76
N ASP A 62 10.80 0.53 -7.03
CA ASP A 62 10.48 1.66 -7.90
C ASP A 62 9.10 2.23 -7.55
N MET A 63 9.07 3.51 -7.14
CA MET A 63 7.85 4.17 -6.69
C MET A 63 6.82 4.32 -7.82
N ASP A 64 7.26 4.68 -9.03
CA ASP A 64 6.33 4.94 -10.13
C ASP A 64 5.67 3.63 -10.57
N ALA A 65 6.47 2.55 -10.67
CA ALA A 65 5.96 1.21 -10.94
C ALA A 65 4.99 0.70 -9.85
N LEU A 66 5.28 0.99 -8.58
CA LEU A 66 4.38 0.67 -7.47
C LEU A 66 3.06 1.43 -7.61
N VAL A 67 3.10 2.76 -7.80
CA VAL A 67 1.92 3.62 -7.90
C VAL A 67 1.02 3.19 -9.04
N ASP A 68 1.59 2.93 -10.22
CA ASP A 68 0.83 2.47 -11.38
C ASP A 68 0.14 1.12 -11.11
N ARG A 69 0.86 0.17 -10.51
CA ARG A 69 0.28 -1.11 -10.10
C ARG A 69 -0.85 -0.93 -9.11
N MET A 70 -0.68 -0.07 -8.11
CA MET A 70 -1.67 0.16 -7.05
C MET A 70 -2.91 0.86 -7.58
N ARG A 71 -2.78 1.83 -8.50
CA ARG A 71 -3.92 2.46 -9.19
C ARG A 71 -4.79 1.44 -9.92
N VAL A 72 -4.16 0.50 -10.63
CA VAL A 72 -4.86 -0.59 -11.32
C VAL A 72 -5.58 -1.50 -10.33
N GLN A 73 -4.93 -1.87 -9.22
CA GLN A 73 -5.55 -2.74 -8.22
C GLN A 73 -6.71 -2.07 -7.48
N VAL A 74 -6.57 -0.79 -7.10
CA VAL A 74 -7.64 0.00 -6.46
C VAL A 74 -8.83 0.15 -7.40
N ALA A 75 -8.61 0.42 -8.69
CA ALA A 75 -9.68 0.53 -9.68
C ALA A 75 -10.45 -0.79 -9.90
N ARG A 76 -9.79 -1.94 -9.67
CA ARG A 76 -10.39 -3.28 -9.75
C ARG A 76 -11.04 -3.73 -8.45
N ALA A 77 -10.73 -3.08 -7.32
CA ALA A 77 -11.30 -3.44 -6.04
C ALA A 77 -12.80 -3.12 -6.03
N PRO A 78 -13.63 -3.91 -5.32
CA PRO A 78 -15.03 -3.56 -5.12
C PRO A 78 -15.12 -2.17 -4.50
N LYS A 79 -16.02 -1.33 -5.04
CA LYS A 79 -16.35 -0.06 -4.41
C LYS A 79 -17.00 -0.41 -3.07
N VAL A 80 -16.30 -0.11 -1.98
CA VAL A 80 -16.91 -0.16 -0.64
C VAL A 80 -17.96 0.95 -0.67
N GLY A 81 -19.22 0.54 -0.77
CA GLY A 81 -20.38 1.43 -0.78
C GLY A 81 -20.88 1.69 0.63
#